data_AF-A0A9X9LGV9-F1
#
_entry.id   AF-A0A9X9LGV9-F1
#
_cell.length_a   1.000
_cell.length_b   1.000
_cell.length_c   1.000
_cell.angle_alpha   90.00
_cell.angle_beta   90.00
_cell.angle_gamma   90.00
#
_symmetry.space_group_name_H-M   'P 1'
#
loop_
_entity.id
_entity.type
_entity.pdbx_description
1 polymer ?
#
loop_
_entity_poly.entity_id
_entity_poly.type
_entity_poly.pdbx_seq_one_letter_code
_entity_poly.pdbx_strand_id
1 'polypeptide(L)' 'MIDYLFWPWFERLDVYGIADCLNHTPALRLWTAAMKQDPTVCALLIDKNIFLGFLNLYFQNNPDAFDYGLVC' A
#
# COMPACT_ATOMS: atom_id res chain seq x y z
N MET A 1 6.77 -8.25 14.92
CA MET A 1 5.44 -7.72 15.29
C MET A 1 5.33 -6.25 14.94
N ILE A 2 6.27 -5.41 15.41
CA ILE A 2 6.26 -3.97 15.10
C ILE A 2 6.32 -3.67 13.60
N ASP A 3 7.04 -4.49 12.83
CA ASP A 3 7.15 -4.33 11.37
C ASP A 3 5.79 -4.42 10.69
N TYR A 4 4.96 -5.40 11.07
CA TYR A 4 3.61 -5.58 10.54
C TYR A 4 2.65 -4.47 10.98
N LEU A 5 2.89 -3.84 12.13
CA LEU A 5 2.08 -2.70 12.58
C LEU A 5 2.33 -1.44 11.75
N PHE A 6 3.55 -1.26 11.24
CA PHE A 6 3.87 -0.11 10.38
C PHE A 6 3.68 -0.39 8.90
N TRP A 7 3.84 -1.64 8.47
CA TRP A 7 3.85 -2.03 7.07
C TRP A 7 2.71 -1.47 6.21
N PRO A 8 1.44 -1.45 6.66
CA PRO A 8 0.33 -0.99 5.82
C PRO A 8 0.53 0.43 5.26
N TRP A 9 1.10 1.36 6.05
CA TRP A 9 1.35 2.71 5.57
C TRP A 9 2.49 2.77 4.54
N PHE A 10 3.53 1.97 4.75
CA PHE A 10 4.69 1.93 3.85
C PHE A 10 4.38 1.25 2.51
N GLU A 11 3.51 0.24 2.50
CA GLU A 11 3.04 -0.41 1.28
C GLU A 11 2.39 0.60 0.31
N ARG A 12 1.69 1.61 0.86
CA ARG A 12 0.83 2.55 0.13
C ARG A 12 1.56 3.81 -0.36
N LEU A 13 2.80 4.05 0.05
CA LEU A 13 3.55 5.27 -0.28
C LEU A 13 3.65 5.53 -1.80
N ASP A 14 3.77 4.47 -2.58
CA ASP A 14 3.86 4.55 -4.04
C ASP A 14 2.54 5.04 -4.66
N VAL A 15 1.40 4.47 -4.23
CA VAL A 15 0.08 4.88 -4.72
C VAL A 15 -0.27 6.30 -4.23
N TYR A 16 0.20 6.69 -3.05
CA TYR A 16 0.05 8.06 -2.56
C TYR A 16 0.97 9.08 -3.26
N GLY A 17 1.90 8.63 -4.10
CA GLY A 17 2.83 9.52 -4.81
C GLY A 17 3.89 10.18 -3.91
N ILE A 18 4.19 9.57 -2.76
CA ILE A 18 5.14 10.09 -1.75
C ILE A 18 6.28 9.11 -1.45
N ALA A 19 6.56 8.18 -2.37
CA ALA A 19 7.64 7.22 -2.21
C ALA A 19 9.04 7.86 -2.17
N ASP A 20 9.18 9.06 -2.73
CA ASP A 20 10.38 9.88 -2.71
C ASP A 20 10.79 10.32 -1.29
N CYS A 21 9.85 10.35 -0.33
CA CYS A 21 10.14 10.56 1.09
C CYS A 21 11.10 9.50 1.66
N LEU A 22 11.27 8.34 1.04
CA LEU A 22 12.24 7.33 1.48
C LEU A 22 13.68 7.60 1.00
N ASN A 23 13.90 8.56 0.10
CA ASN A 23 15.21 8.76 -0.52
C ASN A 23 16.30 9.21 0.47
N HIS A 24 15.92 9.92 1.54
CA HIS A 24 16.84 10.37 2.58
C HIS A 24 16.95 9.40 3.77
N THR A 25 16.24 8.26 3.74
CA THR A 25 16.23 7.26 4.81
C THR A 25 16.67 5.88 4.28
N PRO A 26 17.98 5.67 4.03
CA PRO A 26 18.49 4.49 3.33
C PRO A 26 18.16 3.17 4.02
N ALA A 27 18.21 3.12 5.36
CA ALA A 27 17.84 1.94 6.13
C ALA A 27 16.35 1.60 5.98
N LEU A 28 15.48 2.62 5.93
CA LEU A 28 14.04 2.43 5.78
C LEU A 28 13.69 1.94 4.38
N ARG A 29 14.42 2.41 3.35
CA ARG A 29 14.30 1.89 1.98
C ARG A 29 14.73 0.42 1.87
N LEU A 30 15.78 0.02 2.59
CA LEU A 30 16.16 -1.40 2.68
C LEU A 30 15.11 -2.23 3.41
N TRP A 31 14.58 -1.70 4.51
CA TRP A 31 13.50 -2.34 5.26
C TRP A 31 12.23 -2.52 4.42
N THR A 32 11.81 -1.52 3.63
CA THR A 32 10.65 -1.69 2.75
C THR A 32 10.88 -2.72 1.65
N ALA A 33 12.10 -2.80 1.11
CA ALA A 33 12.45 -3.84 0.14
C ALA A 33 12.44 -5.25 0.77
N ALA A 34 12.94 -5.38 2.01
CA ALA A 34 12.93 -6.64 2.74
C ALA A 34 11.51 -7.07 3.11
N MET A 35 10.66 -6.16 3.57
CA MET A 35 9.27 -6.45 3.92
C MET A 35 8.46 -6.97 2.73
N LYS A 36 8.69 -6.47 1.51
CA LYS A 36 8.04 -7.00 0.30
C LYS A 36 8.39 -8.48 0.01
N GLN A 37 9.49 -8.99 0.57
CA GLN A 37 9.91 -10.38 0.41
C GLN A 37 9.38 -11.30 1.52
N ASP A 38 8.84 -10.73 2.61
CA ASP A 38 8.23 -11.52 3.68
C ASP A 38 7.00 -12.28 3.15
N PRO A 39 6.84 -13.59 3.45
CA PRO A 39 5.72 -14.39 2.93
C PRO A 39 4.34 -13.86 3.33
N THR A 40 4.20 -13.35 4.56
CA THR A 40 2.91 -12.84 5.07
C THR A 40 2.55 -11.53 4.37
N VAL A 41 3.52 -10.64 4.23
CA VAL A 41 3.35 -9.39 3.48
C VAL A 41 3.02 -9.67 2.03
N CYS A 42 3.83 -10.50 1.35
CA CYS A 42 3.68 -10.79 -0.07
C CYS A 42 2.29 -11.39 -0.38
N ALA A 43 1.80 -12.29 0.47
CA ALA A 43 0.47 -12.88 0.33
C ALA A 43 -0.70 -11.87 0.48
N LEU A 44 -0.46 -10.73 1.12
CA LEU A 44 -1.47 -9.71 1.42
C LEU A 44 -1.26 -8.39 0.66
N LEU A 45 -0.25 -8.32 -0.22
CA LEU A 45 0.02 -7.13 -1.03
C LEU A 45 -1.19 -6.77 -1.89
N ILE A 46 -1.64 -5.52 -1.80
CA ILE A 46 -2.74 -5.02 -2.62
C ILE A 46 -2.22 -4.63 -4.00
N ASP A 47 -2.95 -5.03 -5.05
CA ASP A 47 -2.66 -4.55 -6.41
C ASP A 47 -2.77 -3.02 -6.48
N LYS A 48 -1.77 -2.39 -7.10
CA LYS A 48 -1.69 -0.92 -7.15
C LYS A 48 -2.87 -0.29 -7.88
N ASN A 49 -3.37 -0.90 -8.95
CA ASN A 49 -4.48 -0.36 -9.73
C ASN A 49 -5.80 -0.51 -8.96
N ILE A 50 -5.98 -1.62 -8.25
CA ILE A 50 -7.14 -1.81 -7.37
C ILE A 50 -7.15 -0.71 -6.29
N PHE A 51 -6.03 -0.47 -5.61
CA PHE A 51 -5.98 0.54 -4.56
C PHE A 51 -6.14 1.97 -5.10
N LEU A 52 -5.55 2.27 -6.26
CA LEU A 52 -5.74 3.58 -6.91
C LEU A 52 -7.21 3.83 -7.29
N GLY A 53 -7.89 2.82 -7.84
CA GLY A 53 -9.31 2.91 -8.16
C GLY A 53 -10.20 3.08 -6.93
N PHE A 54 -9.89 2.37 -5.84
CA PHE A 54 -10.52 2.59 -4.53
C PHE A 54 -10.38 4.05 -4.09
N LEU A 55 -9.16 4.61 -4.09
CA LEU A 55 -8.92 5.99 -3.66
C LEU A 55 -9.69 7.00 -4.52
N ASN A 56 -9.70 6.81 -5.84
CA ASN A 56 -10.41 7.68 -6.76
C ASN A 56 -11.91 7.77 -6.42
N LEU A 57 -12.55 6.66 -6.09
CA LEU A 57 -13.95 6.62 -5.67
C LEU A 57 -14.15 7.13 -4.25
N TYR A 58 -13.25 6.76 -3.33
CA TYR A 58 -13.31 7.12 -1.92
C TYR A 58 -13.26 8.65 -1.73
N PHE A 59 -12.37 9.35 -2.44
CA PHE A 59 -12.28 10.81 -2.40
C PHE A 59 -13.51 11.52 -2.99
N GLN A 60 -14.37 10.81 -3.73
CA GLN A 60 -15.63 11.33 -4.26
C GLN A 60 -16.82 11.01 -3.35
N ASN A 61 -16.61 10.38 -2.18
CA ASN A 61 -17.67 9.81 -1.34
C ASN A 61 -18.60 8.84 -2.09
N ASN A 62 -18.09 8.15 -3.12
CA ASN A 62 -18.87 7.17 -3.85
C ASN A 62 -18.96 5.87 -3.03
N PRO A 63 -20.18 5.34 -2.73
CA PRO A 63 -20.33 4.08 -2.00
C PRO A 63 -19.70 2.87 -2.70
N ASP A 64 -19.57 2.89 -4.03
CA ASP A 64 -18.91 1.83 -4.80
C ASP A 64 -17.43 1.66 -4.42
N ALA A 65 -16.82 2.65 -3.75
CA ALA A 65 -15.47 2.55 -3.22
C ALA A 65 -15.32 1.35 -2.27
N PHE A 66 -16.32 1.08 -1.42
CA PHE A 66 -16.22 0.05 -0.39
C PHE A 66 -16.22 -1.38 -0.93
N ASP A 67 -16.69 -1.57 -2.18
CA ASP A 67 -16.74 -2.86 -2.87
C ASP A 67 -15.83 -2.90 -4.12
N TYR A 68 -14.94 -1.92 -4.30
CA TYR A 68 -14.14 -1.79 -5.52
C TYR A 68 -13.21 -2.99 -5.74
N GLY A 69 -13.32 -3.60 -6.93
CA GLY A 69 -12.52 -4.76 -7.33
C GLY A 69 -13.11 -6.12 -6.93
N LEU A 70 -14.26 -6.13 -6.25
CA LEU A 70 -15.05 -7.35 -6.06
C LEU A 70 -15.78 -7.71 -7.36
N VAL A 71 -15.80 -8.99 -7.70
CA VAL A 71 -16.55 -9.54 -8.84
C VAL A 71 -17.58 -10.51 -8.28
N CYS A 72 -18.86 -10.30 -8.61
CA CYS A 72 -19.95 -11.21 -8.26
C CYS A 72 -19.89 -12.51 -9.05
#